data_AF-A0A4V1SBB1-F1
#
_entry.id   AF-A0A4V1SBB1-F1
#
_cell.length_a   1.000
_cell.length_b   1.000
_cell.length_c   1.000
_cell.angle_alpha   90.00
_cell.angle_beta   90.00
_cell.angle_gamma   90.00
#
_symmetry.space_group_name_H-M   'P 1'
#
loop_
_entity.id
_entity.type
_entity.pdbx_description
1 polymer ?
#
loop_
_entity_poly.entity_id
_entity_poly.type
_entity_poly.pdbx_seq_one_letter_code
_entity_poly.pdbx_strand_id
1 'polypeptide(L)'
;RQAAAGEFRSNLHRGGSAEKVKITPEERAVAISAAKAMGLNVAGVDLLRSNHGPVVMEVNSSPGLEGIEQSSKKDVAGMIIEFIERTAVKPSKPTDK
;
A
#
# COMPACT_ATOMS: atom_id res chain seq x y z
N ARG A 1 -7.13 5.58 8.27
CA ARG A 1 -6.56 6.86 8.73
C ARG A 1 -7.74 7.74 9.09
N GLN A 2 -7.68 8.49 10.20
CA GLN A 2 -8.72 9.47 10.55
C GLN A 2 -8.11 10.87 10.41
N ALA A 3 -8.84 11.81 9.81
CA ALA A 3 -8.44 13.21 9.83
C ALA A 3 -8.70 13.82 11.23
N ALA A 4 -7.95 14.87 11.58
CA ALA A 4 -8.18 15.63 12.81
C ALA A 4 -9.55 16.33 12.78
N ALA A 5 -10.10 16.66 13.94
CA ALA A 5 -11.37 17.38 14.04
C ALA A 5 -11.30 18.71 13.26
N GLY A 6 -12.22 18.91 12.30
CA GLY A 6 -12.27 20.10 11.44
C GLY A 6 -11.43 20.03 10.15
N GLU A 7 -10.74 18.92 9.88
CA GLU A 7 -9.96 18.70 8.67
C GLU A 7 -10.48 17.44 7.95
N PHE A 8 -10.56 17.46 6.61
CA PHE A 8 -11.02 16.30 5.83
C PHE A 8 -9.86 15.40 5.38
N ARG A 9 -8.65 15.96 5.32
CA ARG A 9 -7.43 15.28 4.87
C ARG A 9 -6.85 14.43 5.99
N SER A 10 -6.80 13.12 5.79
CA SER A 10 -6.29 12.15 6.77
C SER A 10 -4.79 11.86 6.65
N ASN A 11 -4.00 12.73 6.02
CA ASN A 11 -2.56 12.55 5.85
C ASN A 11 -1.86 12.54 7.23
N LEU A 12 -1.02 11.53 7.48
CA LEU A 12 -0.31 11.38 8.77
C LEU A 12 0.62 12.57 9.06
N HIS A 13 1.29 13.09 8.04
CA HIS A 13 2.15 14.29 8.16
C HIS A 13 1.39 15.56 8.57
N ARG A 14 0.05 15.57 8.53
CA ARG A 14 -0.79 16.71 8.93
C ARG A 14 -1.62 16.43 10.20
N GLY A 15 -1.18 15.47 11.02
CA GLY A 15 -1.83 15.15 12.30
C GLY A 15 -2.98 14.16 12.20
N GLY A 16 -3.14 13.46 11.08
CA GLY A 16 -4.05 12.32 10.99
C GLY A 16 -3.57 11.13 11.83
N SER A 17 -4.48 10.34 12.39
CA SER A 17 -4.15 9.14 13.15
C SER A 17 -4.15 7.88 12.26
N ALA A 18 -3.17 7.00 12.49
CA ALA A 18 -3.14 5.65 11.93
C ALA A 18 -3.53 4.65 13.02
N GLU A 19 -4.67 3.98 12.82
CA GLU A 19 -5.07 2.85 13.65
C GLU A 19 -5.04 1.56 12.84
N LYS A 20 -4.78 0.46 13.53
CA LYS A 20 -4.78 -0.87 12.93
C LYS A 20 -6.23 -1.24 12.60
N VAL A 21 -6.55 -1.30 11.31
CA VAL A 21 -7.86 -1.76 10.83
C VAL A 21 -7.75 -3.17 10.26
N LYS A 22 -8.73 -4.01 10.57
CA LYS A 22 -8.93 -5.27 9.85
C LYS A 22 -9.70 -4.96 8.57
N ILE A 23 -9.03 -5.09 7.42
CA ILE A 23 -9.69 -4.89 6.12
C ILE A 23 -10.57 -6.09 5.77
N THR A 24 -11.67 -5.83 5.07
CA THR A 24 -12.58 -6.86 4.56
C THR A 24 -11.97 -7.58 3.34
N PRO A 25 -12.49 -8.75 2.95
CA PRO A 25 -12.09 -9.41 1.70
C PRO A 25 -12.33 -8.54 0.47
N GLU A 26 -13.41 -7.76 0.46
CA GLU A 26 -13.77 -6.84 -0.62
C GLU A 26 -12.78 -5.68 -0.74
N GLU A 27 -12.44 -5.03 0.38
CA GLU A 27 -11.41 -3.97 0.42
C GLU A 27 -10.06 -4.49 -0.09
N ARG A 28 -9.69 -5.70 0.31
CA ARG A 28 -8.46 -6.36 -0.18
C ARG A 28 -8.50 -6.59 -1.68
N ALA A 29 -9.61 -7.10 -2.20
CA ALA A 29 -9.78 -7.37 -3.63
C ALA A 29 -9.69 -6.07 -4.45
N VAL A 30 -10.35 -5.00 -3.99
CA VAL A 30 -10.30 -3.68 -4.64
C VAL A 30 -8.89 -3.10 -4.62
N ALA A 31 -8.18 -3.17 -3.49
CA ALA A 31 -6.79 -2.69 -3.40
C ALA A 31 -5.84 -3.44 -4.35
N ILE A 32 -5.94 -4.77 -4.44
CA ILE A 32 -5.11 -5.58 -5.34
C ILE A 32 -5.43 -5.25 -6.81
N SER A 33 -6.72 -5.14 -7.15
CA SER A 33 -7.15 -4.80 -8.51
C SER A 33 -6.67 -3.40 -8.93
N ALA A 34 -6.71 -2.43 -8.03
CA ALA A 34 -6.21 -1.08 -8.29
C ALA A 34 -4.71 -1.07 -8.61
N ALA A 35 -3.89 -1.75 -7.79
CA ALA A 35 -2.45 -1.86 -8.04
C ALA A 35 -2.15 -2.54 -9.39
N LYS A 36 -2.86 -3.64 -9.71
CA LYS A 36 -2.72 -4.34 -10.99
C LYS A 36 -3.13 -3.49 -12.18
N ALA A 37 -4.24 -2.74 -12.08
CA ALA A 37 -4.70 -1.86 -13.14
C ALA A 37 -3.69 -0.76 -13.46
N MET A 38 -2.91 -0.33 -12.46
CA MET A 38 -1.81 0.63 -12.62
C MET A 38 -0.49 0.00 -13.06
N GLY A 39 -0.42 -1.33 -13.22
CA GLY A 39 0.82 -2.03 -13.57
C GLY A 39 1.88 -2.02 -12.46
N LEU A 40 1.47 -1.83 -11.21
CA LEU A 40 2.38 -1.71 -10.07
C LEU A 40 2.48 -3.05 -9.31
N ASN A 41 3.72 -3.51 -9.11
CA ASN A 41 4.00 -4.68 -8.26
C ASN A 41 3.87 -4.36 -6.77
N VAL A 42 4.19 -3.12 -6.39
CA VAL A 42 4.08 -2.59 -5.02
C VAL A 42 3.38 -1.24 -5.11
N ALA A 43 2.35 -1.04 -4.30
CA ALA A 43 1.62 0.22 -4.22
C ALA A 43 0.99 0.41 -2.84
N GLY A 44 0.89 1.66 -2.41
CA GLY A 44 -0.06 2.06 -1.36
C GLY A 44 -1.40 2.39 -2.01
N VAL A 45 -2.49 1.82 -1.51
CA VAL A 45 -3.85 2.10 -2.01
C VAL A 45 -4.69 2.65 -0.89
N ASP A 46 -5.17 3.88 -1.06
CA ASP A 46 -6.07 4.52 -0.12
C ASP A 46 -7.51 4.28 -0.57
N LEU A 47 -8.32 3.74 0.35
CA LEU A 47 -9.72 3.41 0.14
C LEU A 47 -10.63 4.29 1.01
N LEU A 48 -11.78 4.67 0.46
CA LEU A 48 -12.90 5.22 1.22
C LEU A 48 -14.03 4.19 1.30
N ARG A 49 -14.58 3.99 2.49
CA ARG A 49 -15.80 3.20 2.69
C ARG A 49 -17.01 4.04 2.31
N SER A 50 -17.76 3.61 1.30
CA SER A 50 -19.02 4.23 0.90
C SER A 50 -20.21 3.32 1.20
N ASN A 51 -21.43 3.85 1.04
CA ASN A 51 -22.66 3.06 1.16
C ASN A 51 -22.80 1.97 0.08
N HIS A 52 -21.97 2.00 -0.96
CA HIS A 52 -21.99 1.06 -2.09
C HIS A 52 -20.71 0.21 -2.20
N GLY A 53 -19.94 0.12 -1.11
CA GLY A 53 -18.68 -0.62 -1.06
C GLY A 53 -17.44 0.30 -1.05
N PRO A 54 -16.23 -0.29 -1.06
CA PRO A 54 -14.98 0.46 -1.00
C PRO A 54 -14.66 1.14 -2.35
N VAL A 55 -14.27 2.41 -2.28
CA VAL A 55 -13.92 3.25 -3.43
C VAL A 55 -12.43 3.59 -3.35
N VAL A 56 -11.72 3.47 -4.47
CA VAL A 56 -10.30 3.85 -4.57
C VAL A 56 -10.18 5.37 -4.63
N MET A 57 -9.35 5.95 -3.75
CA MET A 57 -9.10 7.38 -3.69
C MET A 57 -7.72 7.74 -4.27
N GLU A 58 -6.70 6.96 -3.93
CA GLU A 58 -5.33 7.17 -4.41
C GLU A 58 -4.65 5.81 -4.60
N VAL A 59 -3.79 5.72 -5.63
CA VAL A 59 -2.82 4.63 -5.80
C VAL A 59 -1.43 5.27 -5.91
N ASN A 60 -0.55 4.93 -4.98
CA ASN A 60 0.78 5.50 -4.87
C ASN A 60 1.86 4.45 -5.15
N SER A 61 2.73 4.71 -6.12
CA SER A 61 3.81 3.80 -6.54
C SER A 61 5.01 3.78 -5.58
N SER A 62 5.13 4.76 -4.68
CA SER A 62 6.22 4.89 -3.71
C SER A 62 5.67 5.23 -2.32
N PRO A 63 4.92 4.32 -1.68
CA PRO A 63 4.32 4.58 -0.39
C PRO A 63 5.39 4.68 0.72
N GLY A 64 5.19 5.62 1.65
CA GLY A 64 5.97 5.65 2.89
C GLY A 64 5.69 4.44 3.78
N LEU A 65 6.74 3.82 4.32
CA LEU A 65 6.62 2.56 5.07
C LEU A 65 6.53 2.75 6.59
N GLU A 66 7.15 3.80 7.14
CA GLU A 66 7.28 4.01 8.59
C GLU A 66 5.94 3.89 9.33
N GLY A 67 4.91 4.62 8.88
CA GLY A 67 3.59 4.61 9.54
C GLY A 67 2.87 3.26 9.44
N ILE A 68 3.00 2.54 8.33
CA ILE A 68 2.34 1.24 8.15
C ILE A 68 3.05 0.14 8.95
N GLU A 69 4.38 0.18 9.05
CA GLU A 69 5.15 -0.77 9.86
C GLU A 69 4.87 -0.55 11.35
N GLN A 70 4.87 0.71 11.81
CA GLN A 70 4.57 1.06 13.20
C GLN A 70 3.15 0.61 13.62
N SER A 71 2.16 0.78 12.75
CA SER A 71 0.76 0.44 13.06
C SER A 71 0.43 -1.05 12.87
N SER A 72 0.98 -1.69 11.83
CA SER A 72 0.70 -3.09 11.53
C SER A 72 1.60 -4.07 12.29
N LYS A 73 2.77 -3.61 12.74
CA LYS A 73 3.85 -4.41 13.33
C LYS A 73 4.41 -5.47 12.37
N LYS A 74 4.42 -5.16 11.08
CA LYS A 74 5.00 -6.00 10.03
C LYS A 74 6.23 -5.34 9.46
N ASP A 75 7.21 -6.15 9.08
CA ASP A 75 8.36 -5.74 8.28
C ASP A 75 7.95 -5.67 6.80
N VAL A 76 7.41 -4.52 6.39
CA VAL A 76 6.91 -4.32 5.03
C VAL A 76 8.07 -4.16 4.06
N ALA A 77 9.16 -3.52 4.48
CA ALA A 77 10.38 -3.43 3.70
C ALA A 77 10.94 -4.83 3.38
N GLY A 78 11.07 -5.70 4.38
CA GLY A 78 11.49 -7.09 4.19
C GLY A 78 10.58 -7.86 3.23
N MET A 79 9.26 -7.72 3.38
CA MET A 79 8.30 -8.35 2.47
C MET A 79 8.45 -7.88 1.01
N ILE A 80 8.80 -6.62 0.77
CA ILE A 80 9.08 -6.09 -0.58
C ILE A 80 10.37 -6.72 -1.12
N ILE A 81 11.42 -6.82 -0.31
CA ILE A 81 12.67 -7.48 -0.71
C ILE A 81 12.43 -8.95 -1.04
N GLU A 82 11.73 -9.70 -0.17
CA GLU A 82 11.35 -11.10 -0.42
C GLU A 82 10.55 -11.26 -1.72
N PHE A 83 9.65 -10.32 -2.02
CA PHE A 83 8.90 -10.32 -3.27
C PHE A 83 9.84 -10.14 -4.47
N ILE A 84 10.81 -9.21 -4.40
CA ILE A 84 11.80 -8.99 -5.45
C ILE A 84 12.67 -10.24 -5.62
N GLU A 85 13.18 -10.84 -4.55
CA GLU A 85 14.00 -12.06 -4.62
C GLU A 85 13.29 -13.22 -5.31
N ARG A 86 11.97 -13.35 -5.11
CA ARG A 86 11.15 -14.41 -5.72
C ARG A 86 10.79 -14.14 -7.17
N THR A 87 10.70 -12.87 -7.59
CA THR A 87 10.16 -12.48 -8.89
C THR A 87 11.21 -11.93 -9.85
N ALA A 88 12.36 -11.50 -9.34
CA ALA A 88 13.46 -11.04 -10.16
C ALA A 88 13.96 -12.18 -11.05
N VAL A 89 13.92 -11.94 -12.36
CA VAL A 89 14.58 -12.82 -13.32
C VAL A 89 16.08 -12.73 -13.05
N LYS A 90 16.75 -13.87 -12.85
CA LYS A 90 18.21 -13.89 -12.71
C LYS A 90 18.83 -13.17 -13.90
N PRO A 91 19.75 -12.22 -13.69
CA PRO A 91 20.47 -11.62 -14.79
C PRO A 91 21.12 -12.76 -15.59
N SER A 92 20.92 -12.76 -16.91
CA SER A 92 21.75 -13.59 -17.78
C SER A 92 23.21 -13.26 -17.47
N LYS A 93 24.05 -14.27 -17.26
CA LYS A 93 25.49 -14.05 -17.06
C LYS A 93 25.99 -13.06 -18.10
N PRO A 94 26.78 -12.03 -17.74
CA PRO A 94 27.40 -11.20 -18.74
C PRO A 94 28.20 -12.13 -19.65
N THR A 95 27.84 -12.18 -20.92
CA THR A 95 28.69 -12.78 -21.94
C THR A 95 29.89 -11.86 -22.05
N ASP A 96 31.03 -12.30 -21.51
CA ASP A 96 32.32 -11.69 -21.79
C ASP A 96 32.44 -11.55 -23.32
N LYS A 97 32.54 -10.32 -23.79
CA LYS A 97 32.93 -9.98 -25.16
C LYS A 97 34.31 -9.37 -25.13
#